data_AF-A0A9E5MA28-F1
#
_entry.id   AF-A0A9E5MA28-F1
#
_cell.length_a   1.000
_cell.length_b   1.000
_cell.length_c   1.000
_cell.angle_alpha   90.00
_cell.angle_beta   90.00
_cell.angle_gamma   90.00
#
_symmetry.space_group_name_H-M   'P 1'
#
loop_
_entity.id
_entity.type
_entity.pdbx_description
1 polymer ?
#
loop_
_entity_poly.entity_id
_entity_poly.type
_entity_poly.pdbx_seq_one_letter_code
_entity_poly.pdbx_strand_id
1 'polypeptide(L)'
;MVVDSSALLEQVIGDALTSAFEAAGQRCSALRILCIQDEVADPAIEMLKGGMAELTMGHPALLETDVGPVIDVKAQEKIESHIRELEGMGRRVHRLQHRNGSDLTGTYVAPTIIEIESIQDAPNEIFGPVLHVLRYARTDLDQLLLDINATGYALTFGVHSRIDEAVQKMTQTVHAGNVYVNRNMVGAVVGVQAFGGDGLSGTGPKAGGPLYLLRLLSACPDDAALRSVQRVGGSTLPPTTKALEALYNWAISNHRTQLAQMCARFSACNPAGLIAEMKGPTGEINQYFVNARPHVLCSIGTQASWEDDLLIQLAAVCAIGSKAIVLKDLQSFVSTLPMAVQDIISFKTRDQLPKTQAVLMHGSTEEILKFSQFLSQREGPLASLVGLQPG
;
A
#
# COMPACT_ATOMS: atom_id res chain seq x y z
N MET A 1 6.66 1.16 -11.81
CA MET A 1 6.06 0.32 -12.86
C MET A 1 7.09 -0.71 -13.27
N VAL A 2 6.73 -1.98 -13.39
CA VAL A 2 7.62 -3.04 -13.89
C VAL A 2 7.15 -3.46 -15.27
N VAL A 3 8.09 -3.48 -16.21
CA VAL A 3 7.85 -3.80 -17.62
C VAL A 3 8.71 -4.99 -17.98
N ASP A 4 8.10 -6.05 -18.52
CA ASP A 4 8.83 -7.17 -19.08
C ASP A 4 8.93 -7.08 -20.61
N SER A 5 9.77 -7.95 -21.18
CA SER A 5 10.04 -8.03 -22.62
C SER A 5 8.83 -8.41 -23.49
N SER A 6 7.72 -8.86 -22.90
CA SER A 6 6.50 -9.19 -23.64
C SER A 6 5.58 -7.99 -23.89
N ALA A 7 5.81 -6.89 -23.18
CA ALA A 7 5.01 -5.68 -23.27
C ALA A 7 5.14 -4.99 -24.64
N LEU A 8 4.07 -4.28 -25.05
CA LEU A 8 4.13 -3.40 -26.21
C LEU A 8 4.72 -2.06 -25.81
N LEU A 9 5.89 -1.70 -26.36
CA LEU A 9 6.62 -0.52 -25.93
C LEU A 9 5.84 0.78 -26.15
N GLU A 10 5.12 0.92 -27.26
CA GLU A 10 4.31 2.11 -27.54
C GLU A 10 3.23 2.35 -26.47
N GLN A 11 2.61 1.29 -25.96
CA GLN A 11 1.66 1.38 -24.85
C GLN A 11 2.38 1.75 -23.55
N VAL A 12 3.49 1.06 -23.24
CA VAL A 12 4.29 1.34 -22.05
C VAL A 12 4.72 2.80 -22.00
N ILE A 13 5.21 3.35 -23.11
CA ILE A 13 5.72 4.72 -23.18
C ILE A 13 4.58 5.72 -22.97
N GLY A 14 3.44 5.54 -23.65
CA GLY A 14 2.28 6.40 -23.45
C GLY A 14 1.85 6.43 -21.97
N ASP A 15 1.72 5.25 -21.37
CA ASP A 15 1.31 5.11 -19.97
C ASP A 15 2.36 5.65 -18.98
N ALA A 16 3.65 5.49 -19.27
CA ALA A 16 4.74 6.00 -18.46
C ALA A 16 4.81 7.54 -18.50
N LEU A 17 4.66 8.15 -19.68
CA LEU A 17 4.65 9.61 -19.84
C LEU A 17 3.48 10.24 -19.08
N THR A 18 2.26 9.71 -19.28
CA THR A 18 1.08 10.17 -18.52
C THR A 18 1.30 9.99 -17.03
N SER A 19 1.75 8.81 -16.58
CA SER A 19 1.88 8.54 -15.16
C SER A 19 2.98 9.37 -14.49
N ALA A 20 4.07 9.70 -15.20
CA ALA A 20 5.21 10.40 -14.62
C ALA A 20 5.07 11.93 -14.68
N PHE A 21 4.53 12.47 -15.78
CA PHE A 21 4.64 13.89 -16.09
C PHE A 21 3.31 14.66 -16.09
N GLU A 22 2.16 13.98 -16.17
CA GLU A 22 0.87 14.66 -16.02
C GLU A 22 0.79 15.40 -14.68
N ALA A 23 0.23 16.62 -14.68
CA ALA A 23 0.23 17.53 -13.55
C ALA A 23 1.65 17.84 -13.00
N ALA A 24 2.65 17.85 -13.88
CA ALA A 24 4.06 18.00 -13.53
C ALA A 24 4.53 16.96 -12.49
N GLY A 25 3.98 15.74 -12.54
CA GLY A 25 4.31 14.68 -11.59
C GLY A 25 3.87 14.98 -10.14
N GLN A 26 2.99 15.97 -9.92
CA GLN A 26 2.48 16.36 -8.60
C GLN A 26 1.24 15.54 -8.22
N ARG A 27 1.25 14.24 -8.52
CA ARG A 27 0.27 13.26 -8.06
C ARG A 27 0.95 12.31 -7.09
N CYS A 28 0.28 11.96 -6.00
CA CYS A 28 0.74 10.89 -5.10
C CYS A 28 0.84 9.54 -5.84
N SER A 29 0.02 9.33 -6.87
CA SER A 29 0.06 8.16 -7.74
C SER A 29 1.06 8.25 -8.90
N ALA A 30 1.84 9.33 -9.00
CA ALA A 30 2.74 9.50 -10.16
C ALA A 30 3.81 8.41 -10.20
N LEU A 31 4.19 8.00 -11.41
CA LEU A 31 5.23 7.03 -11.65
C LEU A 31 6.60 7.63 -11.29
N ARG A 32 7.22 7.09 -10.23
CA ARG A 32 8.55 7.54 -9.76
C ARG A 32 9.69 6.71 -10.31
N ILE A 33 9.48 5.40 -10.46
CA ILE A 33 10.49 4.44 -10.91
C ILE A 33 9.87 3.52 -11.96
N LEU A 34 10.43 3.53 -13.16
CA LEU A 34 10.14 2.62 -14.26
C LEU A 34 11.24 1.56 -14.33
N CYS A 35 10.91 0.32 -14.01
CA CYS A 35 11.81 -0.82 -14.07
C CYS A 35 11.59 -1.57 -15.39
N ILE A 36 12.61 -1.65 -16.24
CA ILE A 36 12.50 -2.23 -17.59
C ILE A 36 13.44 -3.42 -17.72
N GLN A 37 12.94 -4.53 -18.25
CA GLN A 37 13.74 -5.72 -18.49
C GLN A 37 14.86 -5.42 -19.50
N ASP A 38 16.08 -5.89 -19.24
CA ASP A 38 17.29 -5.54 -19.99
C ASP A 38 17.15 -5.66 -21.51
N GLU A 39 16.49 -6.72 -22.00
CA GLU A 39 16.35 -7.05 -23.41
C GLU A 39 15.56 -6.01 -24.22
N VAL A 40 14.72 -5.21 -23.56
CA VAL A 40 13.90 -4.17 -24.21
C VAL A 40 14.21 -2.76 -23.69
N ALA A 41 15.13 -2.61 -22.75
CA ALA A 41 15.36 -1.35 -22.07
C ALA A 41 15.94 -0.25 -22.97
N ASP A 42 16.87 -0.56 -23.89
CA ASP A 42 17.40 0.45 -24.82
C ASP A 42 16.34 1.05 -25.75
N PRO A 43 15.59 0.26 -26.55
CA PRO A 43 14.55 0.82 -27.42
C PRO A 43 13.44 1.49 -26.60
N ALA A 44 13.11 0.99 -25.41
CA ALA A 44 12.13 1.63 -24.54
C ALA A 44 12.60 3.00 -24.05
N ILE A 45 13.85 3.14 -23.60
CA ILE A 45 14.42 4.41 -23.13
C ILE A 45 14.52 5.41 -24.29
N GLU A 46 14.92 4.97 -25.48
CA GLU A 46 14.94 5.82 -26.67
C GLU A 46 13.55 6.34 -27.01
N MET A 47 12.54 5.46 -27.09
CA MET A 47 11.16 5.83 -27.38
C MET A 47 10.58 6.73 -26.28
N LEU A 48 10.92 6.49 -25.01
CA LEU A 48 10.53 7.32 -23.88
C LEU A 48 11.08 8.74 -24.00
N LYS A 49 12.37 8.89 -24.34
CA LYS A 49 13.00 10.20 -24.58
C LYS A 49 12.36 10.91 -25.78
N GLY A 50 12.07 10.18 -26.86
CA GLY A 50 11.37 10.69 -28.03
C GLY A 50 9.96 11.20 -27.71
N GLY A 51 9.14 10.38 -27.02
CA GLY A 51 7.80 10.79 -26.61
C GLY A 51 7.82 11.95 -25.60
N MET A 52 8.80 12.00 -24.70
CA MET A 52 8.98 13.13 -23.79
C MET A 52 9.29 14.43 -24.55
N ALA A 53 10.07 14.38 -25.64
CA ALA A 53 10.44 15.53 -26.46
C ALA A 53 9.26 16.20 -27.21
N GLU A 54 8.12 15.51 -27.31
CA GLU A 54 6.89 16.04 -27.89
C GLU A 54 5.99 16.76 -26.87
N LEU A 55 6.30 16.68 -25.57
CA LEU A 55 5.56 17.38 -24.53
C LEU A 55 5.78 18.90 -24.61
N THR A 56 4.69 19.65 -24.45
CA THR A 56 4.70 21.11 -24.40
C THR A 56 4.56 21.59 -22.96
N MET A 57 5.57 22.31 -22.49
CA MET A 57 5.51 23.02 -21.21
C MET A 57 4.91 24.42 -21.39
N GLY A 58 4.01 24.82 -20.49
CA GLY A 58 3.34 26.10 -20.65
C GLY A 58 2.34 26.47 -19.56
N HIS A 59 1.59 27.54 -19.83
CA HIS A 59 0.53 27.99 -18.94
C HIS A 59 -0.66 27.02 -19.03
N PRO A 60 -1.13 26.43 -17.91
CA PRO A 60 -2.11 25.33 -17.93
C PRO A 60 -3.52 25.71 -18.43
N ALA A 61 -3.78 27.00 -18.67
CA ALA A 61 -5.00 27.47 -19.32
C ALA A 61 -4.97 27.33 -20.85
N LEU A 62 -3.82 27.03 -21.46
CA LEU A 62 -3.69 26.81 -22.90
C LEU A 62 -3.90 25.32 -23.20
N LEU A 63 -4.75 25.03 -24.19
CA LEU A 63 -5.10 23.65 -24.56
C LEU A 63 -3.88 22.83 -25.03
N GLU A 64 -2.89 23.50 -25.63
CA GLU A 64 -1.64 22.88 -26.12
C GLU A 64 -0.64 22.55 -25.00
N THR A 65 -0.90 22.96 -23.74
CA THR A 65 0.01 22.70 -22.63
C THR A 65 -0.22 21.29 -22.05
N ASP A 66 0.82 20.46 -22.12
CA ASP A 66 0.83 19.13 -21.50
C ASP A 66 1.32 19.18 -20.05
N VAL A 67 2.33 20.02 -19.78
CA VAL A 67 3.01 20.09 -18.47
C VAL A 67 3.01 21.53 -17.94
N GLY A 68 2.28 21.74 -16.84
CA GLY A 68 2.22 23.02 -16.13
C GLY A 68 3.37 23.25 -15.12
N PRO A 69 3.28 24.30 -14.30
CA PRO A 69 4.28 24.60 -13.28
C PRO A 69 4.22 23.65 -12.08
N VAL A 70 5.30 23.60 -11.32
CA VAL A 70 5.29 23.09 -9.94
C VAL A 70 4.74 24.15 -9.00
N ILE A 71 4.23 23.73 -7.84
CA ILE A 71 3.38 24.57 -6.98
C ILE A 71 4.08 25.83 -6.45
N ASP A 72 5.36 25.76 -6.08
CA ASP A 72 6.10 26.87 -5.51
C ASP A 72 7.62 26.74 -5.72
N VAL A 73 8.35 27.78 -5.32
CA VAL A 73 9.82 27.89 -5.45
C VAL A 73 10.53 26.81 -4.63
N LYS A 74 10.01 26.48 -3.43
CA LYS A 74 10.63 25.47 -2.57
C LYS A 74 10.55 24.08 -3.21
N ALA A 75 9.43 23.76 -3.84
CA ALA A 75 9.26 22.53 -4.60
C ALA A 75 10.22 22.51 -5.81
N GLN A 76 10.28 23.60 -6.58
CA GLN A 76 11.21 23.75 -7.70
C GLN A 76 12.66 23.52 -7.27
N GLU A 77 13.12 24.21 -6.22
CA GLU A 77 14.48 24.09 -5.70
C GLU A 77 14.79 22.67 -5.21
N LYS A 78 13.87 22.03 -4.48
CA LYS A 78 14.03 20.65 -4.01
C LYS A 78 14.21 19.68 -5.18
N ILE A 79 13.36 19.80 -6.20
CA ILE A 79 13.41 18.91 -7.37
C ILE A 79 14.69 19.14 -8.17
N GLU A 80 15.05 20.40 -8.46
CA GLU A 80 16.28 20.73 -9.18
C GLU A 80 17.54 20.32 -8.41
N SER A 81 17.51 20.40 -7.07
CA SER A 81 18.61 19.92 -6.23
C SER A 81 18.82 18.41 -6.36
N HIS A 82 17.74 17.64 -6.32
CA HIS A 82 17.79 16.18 -6.52
C HIS A 82 18.35 15.80 -7.89
N ILE A 83 17.92 16.51 -8.95
CA ILE A 83 18.44 16.29 -10.30
C ILE A 83 19.95 16.55 -10.36
N ARG A 84 20.41 17.69 -9.83
CA ARG A 84 21.85 18.03 -9.79
C ARG A 84 22.67 17.06 -8.96
N GLU A 85 22.12 16.56 -7.86
CA GLU A 85 22.79 15.58 -7.00
C GLU A 85 23.07 14.28 -7.77
N LEU A 86 22.06 13.69 -8.41
CA LEU A 86 22.23 12.46 -9.18
C LEU A 86 23.10 12.67 -10.43
N GLU A 87 22.99 13.82 -11.10
CA GLU A 87 23.89 14.18 -12.20
C GLU A 87 25.35 14.28 -11.72
N GLY A 88 25.59 14.91 -10.56
CA GLY A 88 26.91 15.01 -9.93
C GLY A 88 27.47 13.66 -9.48
N MET A 89 26.62 12.67 -9.19
CA MET A 89 26.99 11.28 -8.96
C MET A 89 27.26 10.49 -10.25
N GLY A 90 27.14 11.12 -11.42
CA GLY A 90 27.41 10.51 -12.73
C GLY A 90 26.23 9.73 -13.31
N ARG A 91 25.01 9.88 -12.77
CA ARG A 91 23.80 9.28 -13.36
C ARG A 91 23.49 9.94 -14.71
N ARG A 92 22.97 9.17 -15.66
CA ARG A 92 22.54 9.71 -16.96
C ARG A 92 21.25 10.48 -16.77
N VAL A 93 21.29 11.79 -17.01
CA VAL A 93 20.12 12.69 -16.92
C VAL A 93 19.73 13.14 -18.32
N HIS A 94 18.46 13.00 -18.66
CA HIS A 94 17.87 13.52 -19.89
C HIS A 94 16.70 14.44 -19.53
N ARG A 95 16.79 15.70 -19.96
CA ARG A 95 15.78 16.74 -19.67
C ARG A 95 15.11 17.18 -20.96
N LEU A 96 13.80 17.45 -20.87
CA LEU A 96 13.07 18.09 -21.95
C LEU A 96 13.77 19.40 -22.32
N GLN A 97 14.13 19.53 -23.59
CA GLN A 97 14.69 20.76 -24.12
C GLN A 97 13.54 21.70 -24.45
N HIS A 98 13.61 22.92 -23.92
CA HIS A 98 12.59 23.92 -24.19
C HIS A 98 12.57 24.26 -25.69
N ARG A 99 11.42 24.19 -26.34
CA ARG A 99 11.28 24.71 -27.70
C ARG A 99 11.44 26.24 -27.61
N ASN A 100 12.39 26.79 -28.37
CA ASN A 100 12.69 28.23 -28.39
C ASN A 100 11.39 29.04 -28.56
N GLY A 101 11.08 29.94 -27.62
CA GLY A 101 10.01 30.94 -27.77
C GLY A 101 8.93 31.00 -26.69
N SER A 102 8.84 30.03 -25.78
CA SER A 102 7.91 30.12 -24.64
C SER A 102 8.56 30.86 -23.46
N ASP A 103 8.16 32.10 -23.20
CA ASP A 103 8.54 32.81 -21.97
C ASP A 103 7.81 32.18 -20.77
N LEU A 104 8.38 31.10 -20.23
CA LEU A 104 7.89 30.47 -19.01
C LEU A 104 8.14 31.41 -17.82
N THR A 105 7.08 32.08 -17.38
CA THR A 105 7.08 32.92 -16.18
C THR A 105 6.43 32.14 -15.03
N GLY A 106 7.19 31.87 -13.96
CA GLY A 106 6.74 31.08 -12.81
C GLY A 106 7.71 29.96 -12.42
N THR A 107 7.23 29.01 -11.64
CA THR A 107 8.01 27.90 -11.09
C THR A 107 7.85 26.64 -11.95
N TYR A 108 8.75 26.45 -12.91
CA TYR A 108 8.74 25.30 -13.81
C TYR A 108 9.94 24.40 -13.57
N VAL A 109 9.73 23.09 -13.73
CA VAL A 109 10.79 22.09 -13.78
C VAL A 109 10.59 21.28 -15.05
N ALA A 110 11.63 21.17 -15.87
CA ALA A 110 11.56 20.37 -17.10
C ALA A 110 11.35 18.88 -16.77
N PRO A 111 10.41 18.17 -17.44
CA PRO A 111 10.35 16.71 -17.41
C PRO A 111 11.73 16.11 -17.56
N THR A 112 12.09 15.24 -16.62
CA THR A 112 13.45 14.72 -16.48
C THR A 112 13.42 13.21 -16.29
N ILE A 113 14.23 12.50 -17.07
CA ILE A 113 14.50 11.08 -16.96
C ILE A 113 15.89 10.91 -16.36
N ILE A 114 16.02 10.10 -15.31
CA ILE A 114 17.29 9.79 -14.66
C ILE A 114 17.48 8.27 -14.66
N GLU A 115 18.55 7.78 -15.27
CA GLU A 115 18.87 6.36 -15.23
C GLU A 115 19.63 6.04 -13.94
N ILE A 116 19.09 5.10 -13.16
CA ILE A 116 19.59 4.66 -11.85
C ILE A 116 20.04 3.19 -11.91
N GLU A 117 20.91 2.80 -10.99
CA GLU A 117 21.44 1.44 -10.90
C GLU A 117 20.73 0.61 -9.83
N SER A 118 20.09 1.28 -8.86
CA SER A 118 19.26 0.63 -7.86
C SER A 118 18.09 1.52 -7.43
N ILE A 119 17.00 0.91 -6.98
CA ILE A 119 15.88 1.61 -6.31
C ILE A 119 16.39 2.48 -5.16
N GLN A 120 17.46 2.06 -4.46
CA GLN A 120 18.01 2.82 -3.35
C GLN A 120 18.70 4.13 -3.78
N ASP A 121 18.96 4.35 -5.07
CA ASP A 121 19.43 5.64 -5.59
C ASP A 121 18.33 6.73 -5.51
N ALA A 122 17.07 6.34 -5.33
CA ALA A 122 15.93 7.24 -5.15
C ALA A 122 15.17 6.94 -3.84
N PRO A 123 15.81 7.11 -2.67
CA PRO A 123 15.26 6.62 -1.40
C PRO A 123 14.09 7.45 -0.86
N ASN A 124 13.95 8.70 -1.31
CA ASN A 124 12.92 9.62 -0.87
C ASN A 124 12.01 10.04 -2.02
N GLU A 125 10.76 10.36 -1.70
CA GLU A 125 9.84 10.89 -2.70
C GLU A 125 10.27 12.29 -3.21
N ILE A 126 10.38 12.39 -4.53
CA ILE A 126 10.53 13.64 -5.27
C ILE A 126 9.19 13.94 -5.96
N PHE A 127 8.47 14.91 -5.41
CA PHE A 127 7.12 15.28 -5.84
C PHE A 127 7.16 16.27 -7.02
N GLY A 128 7.61 15.79 -8.17
CA GLY A 128 7.79 16.59 -9.39
C GLY A 128 7.93 15.74 -10.65
N PRO A 129 8.21 16.36 -11.81
CA PRO A 129 8.23 15.68 -13.11
C PRO A 129 9.58 14.97 -13.34
N VAL A 130 9.95 14.07 -12.43
CA VAL A 130 11.19 13.29 -12.47
C VAL A 130 10.86 11.81 -12.48
N LEU A 131 11.27 11.14 -13.55
CA LEU A 131 11.13 9.70 -13.74
C LEU A 131 12.50 9.02 -13.61
N HIS A 132 12.65 8.12 -12.66
CA HIS A 132 13.82 7.26 -12.58
C HIS A 132 13.61 6.01 -13.44
N VAL A 133 14.63 5.60 -14.20
CA VAL A 133 14.61 4.38 -14.99
C VAL A 133 15.64 3.41 -14.44
N LEU A 134 15.18 2.23 -14.07
CA LEU A 134 16.00 1.13 -13.58
C LEU A 134 15.94 -0.02 -14.59
N ARG A 135 17.09 -0.61 -14.91
CA ARG A 135 17.15 -1.83 -15.73
C ARG A 135 17.21 -3.05 -14.81
N TYR A 136 16.65 -4.16 -15.22
CA TYR A 136 16.75 -5.41 -14.47
C TYR A 136 16.86 -6.63 -15.40
N ALA A 137 17.65 -7.62 -14.99
CA ALA A 137 17.66 -8.91 -15.65
C ALA A 137 16.42 -9.73 -15.25
N ARG A 138 15.86 -10.52 -16.18
CA ARG A 138 14.65 -11.33 -15.91
C ARG A 138 14.80 -12.27 -14.70
N THR A 139 16.01 -12.76 -14.45
CA THR A 139 16.35 -13.61 -13.30
C THR A 139 16.24 -12.89 -11.96
N ASP A 140 16.36 -11.57 -11.97
CA ASP A 140 16.42 -10.74 -10.77
C ASP A 140 15.05 -10.15 -10.41
N LEU A 141 14.00 -10.52 -11.15
CA LEU A 141 12.64 -10.04 -10.90
C LEU A 141 12.22 -10.26 -9.44
N ASP A 142 12.53 -11.41 -8.84
CA ASP A 142 12.18 -11.67 -7.44
C ASP A 142 12.82 -10.65 -6.49
N GLN A 143 14.11 -10.39 -6.67
CA GLN A 143 14.83 -9.42 -5.85
C GLN A 143 14.31 -8.00 -6.09
N LEU A 144 14.02 -7.63 -7.34
CA LEU A 144 13.43 -6.33 -7.68
C LEU A 144 12.11 -6.09 -6.94
N LEU A 145 11.20 -7.08 -6.89
CA LEU A 145 9.92 -6.93 -6.19
C LEU A 145 10.12 -6.80 -4.67
N LEU A 146 11.12 -7.47 -4.10
CA LEU A 146 11.52 -7.28 -2.71
C LEU A 146 12.08 -5.88 -2.44
N ASP A 147 12.90 -5.36 -3.35
CA ASP A 147 13.49 -4.02 -3.24
C ASP A 147 12.42 -2.93 -3.34
N ILE A 148 11.41 -3.11 -4.20
CA ILE A 148 10.23 -2.23 -4.27
C ILE A 148 9.50 -2.21 -2.93
N ASN A 149 9.21 -3.39 -2.34
CA ASN A 149 8.55 -3.50 -1.05
C ASN A 149 9.38 -2.89 0.09
N ALA A 150 10.71 -2.99 0.01
CA ALA A 150 11.64 -2.47 1.01
C ALA A 150 11.67 -0.94 1.10
N THR A 151 11.16 -0.22 0.09
CA THR A 151 10.95 1.24 0.17
C THR A 151 10.00 1.64 1.30
N GLY A 152 9.15 0.72 1.77
CA GLY A 152 8.15 0.97 2.81
C GLY A 152 6.92 1.75 2.32
N TYR A 153 6.94 2.28 1.09
CA TYR A 153 5.77 2.84 0.43
C TYR A 153 4.96 1.75 -0.27
N ALA A 154 3.65 1.93 -0.36
CA ALA A 154 2.73 0.94 -0.91
C ALA A 154 1.47 1.60 -1.50
N LEU A 155 1.63 2.66 -2.31
CA LEU A 155 0.49 3.40 -2.86
C LEU A 155 -0.01 2.83 -4.19
N THR A 156 0.75 3.04 -5.27
CA THR A 156 0.43 2.54 -6.61
C THR A 156 1.54 1.65 -7.15
N PHE A 157 1.17 0.62 -7.89
CA PHE A 157 2.08 -0.27 -8.58
C PHE A 157 1.52 -0.58 -9.97
N GLY A 158 2.40 -0.61 -10.97
CA GLY A 158 2.01 -0.82 -12.37
C GLY A 158 2.81 -1.97 -12.96
N VAL A 159 2.15 -2.80 -13.75
CA VAL A 159 2.74 -3.94 -14.45
C VAL A 159 2.42 -3.80 -15.94
N HIS A 160 3.41 -3.96 -16.79
CA HIS A 160 3.20 -4.22 -18.21
C HIS A 160 3.78 -5.58 -18.57
N SER A 161 2.90 -6.50 -18.93
CA SER A 161 3.22 -7.86 -19.36
C SER A 161 2.02 -8.50 -20.04
N ARG A 162 2.29 -9.34 -21.03
CA ARG A 162 1.30 -10.21 -21.69
C ARG A 162 1.34 -11.65 -21.18
N ILE A 163 2.17 -11.93 -20.17
CA ILE A 163 2.37 -13.26 -19.61
C ILE A 163 1.63 -13.35 -18.27
N ASP A 164 0.57 -14.13 -18.22
CA ASP A 164 -0.29 -14.27 -17.03
C ASP A 164 0.51 -14.65 -15.78
N GLU A 165 1.47 -15.57 -15.90
CA GLU A 165 2.34 -15.98 -14.79
C GLU A 165 3.16 -14.81 -14.24
N ALA A 166 3.67 -13.94 -15.13
CA ALA A 166 4.46 -12.78 -14.73
C ALA A 166 3.58 -11.72 -14.05
N VAL A 167 2.40 -11.44 -14.61
CA VAL A 167 1.40 -10.54 -14.00
C VAL A 167 1.00 -11.05 -12.62
N GLN A 168 0.64 -12.33 -12.51
CA GLN A 168 0.23 -12.93 -11.25
C GLN A 168 1.36 -12.86 -10.22
N LYS A 169 2.59 -13.23 -10.59
CA LYS A 169 3.75 -13.15 -9.71
C LYS A 169 3.96 -11.73 -9.18
N MET A 170 4.02 -10.73 -10.06
CA MET A 170 4.24 -9.33 -9.65
C MET A 170 3.12 -8.80 -8.76
N THR A 171 1.87 -9.07 -9.12
CA THR A 171 0.69 -8.56 -8.37
C THR A 171 0.49 -9.27 -7.03
N GLN A 172 0.95 -10.52 -6.87
CA GLN A 172 0.88 -11.24 -5.60
C GLN A 172 2.07 -10.97 -4.68
N THR A 173 3.23 -10.58 -5.22
CA THR A 173 4.43 -10.30 -4.41
C THR A 173 4.51 -8.84 -3.97
N VAL A 174 4.15 -7.88 -4.82
CA VAL A 174 4.26 -6.46 -4.46
C VAL A 174 3.13 -6.05 -3.53
N HIS A 175 3.50 -5.40 -2.44
CA HIS A 175 2.58 -4.82 -1.49
C HIS A 175 2.26 -3.38 -1.92
N ALA A 176 1.13 -3.20 -2.60
CA ALA A 176 0.62 -1.89 -2.97
C ALA A 176 -0.90 -1.85 -2.81
N GLY A 177 -1.43 -0.68 -2.43
CA GLY A 177 -2.86 -0.50 -2.29
C GLY A 177 -3.60 -0.50 -3.63
N ASN A 178 -3.01 0.07 -4.68
CA ASN A 178 -3.60 0.14 -6.01
C ASN A 178 -2.64 -0.49 -7.02
N VAL A 179 -3.10 -1.52 -7.73
CA VAL A 179 -2.33 -2.23 -8.75
C VAL A 179 -2.99 -2.04 -10.12
N TYR A 180 -2.19 -1.68 -11.12
CA TYR A 180 -2.60 -1.39 -12.48
C TYR A 180 -1.87 -2.33 -13.44
N VAL A 181 -2.58 -3.00 -14.34
CA VAL A 181 -2.00 -3.95 -15.29
C VAL A 181 -2.29 -3.46 -16.71
N ASN A 182 -1.23 -3.31 -17.52
CA ASN A 182 -1.27 -2.87 -18.92
C ASN A 182 -2.03 -1.55 -19.15
N ARG A 183 -1.80 -0.57 -18.27
CA ARG A 183 -2.35 0.78 -18.32
C ARG A 183 -1.54 1.74 -17.45
N ASN A 184 -1.78 3.04 -17.58
CA ASN A 184 -1.27 4.05 -16.65
C ASN A 184 -1.73 3.81 -15.19
N MET A 185 -0.98 4.38 -14.24
CA MET A 185 -1.19 4.17 -12.80
C MET A 185 -1.75 5.40 -12.06
N VAL A 186 -2.32 6.34 -12.80
CA VAL A 186 -2.90 7.60 -12.28
C VAL A 186 -4.40 7.63 -12.54
N GLY A 187 -5.09 8.64 -12.01
CA GLY A 187 -6.51 8.87 -12.34
C GLY A 187 -7.48 7.83 -11.75
N ALA A 188 -7.22 7.31 -10.55
CA ALA A 188 -8.13 6.40 -9.87
C ALA A 188 -9.56 6.97 -9.76
N VAL A 189 -10.55 6.21 -10.22
CA VAL A 189 -11.95 6.61 -10.26
C VAL A 189 -12.69 6.16 -9.00
N VAL A 190 -13.39 7.09 -8.36
CA VAL A 190 -14.19 6.85 -7.15
C VAL A 190 -15.22 5.74 -7.41
N GLY A 191 -15.30 4.77 -6.50
CA GLY A 191 -16.22 3.63 -6.63
C GLY A 191 -15.80 2.56 -7.63
N VAL A 192 -14.70 2.74 -8.37
CA VAL A 192 -14.15 1.73 -9.29
C VAL A 192 -12.77 1.28 -8.80
N GLN A 193 -11.81 2.20 -8.70
CA GLN A 193 -10.48 1.94 -8.12
C GLN A 193 -10.32 2.69 -6.80
N ALA A 194 -11.00 2.22 -5.75
CA ALA A 194 -10.89 2.81 -4.41
C ALA A 194 -9.41 3.06 -4.05
N PHE A 195 -9.08 4.31 -3.69
CA PHE A 195 -7.70 4.78 -3.70
C PHE A 195 -7.14 4.92 -2.29
N GLY A 196 -5.90 4.46 -2.12
CA GLY A 196 -5.17 4.55 -0.86
C GLY A 196 -4.17 3.41 -0.71
N GLY A 197 -3.07 3.67 -0.02
CA GLY A 197 -1.96 2.74 0.13
C GLY A 197 -1.87 2.08 1.50
N ASP A 198 -0.75 1.42 1.71
CA ASP A 198 -0.31 0.93 3.02
C ASP A 198 1.10 1.44 3.38
N GLY A 199 1.67 0.99 4.50
CA GLY A 199 3.00 1.40 4.92
C GLY A 199 3.10 2.92 5.12
N LEU A 200 4.16 3.49 4.57
CA LEU A 200 4.40 4.93 4.57
C LEU A 200 3.37 5.72 3.74
N SER A 201 2.57 5.04 2.92
CA SER A 201 1.58 5.67 2.04
C SER A 201 0.22 5.92 2.69
N GLY A 202 -0.05 5.38 3.87
CA GLY A 202 -1.26 5.73 4.62
C GLY A 202 -1.79 4.64 5.56
N THR A 203 -2.78 5.02 6.37
CA THR A 203 -3.45 4.14 7.34
C THR A 203 -4.64 3.39 6.73
N GLY A 204 -5.24 3.93 5.67
CA GLY A 204 -6.58 3.56 5.21
C GLY A 204 -7.68 4.05 6.17
N PRO A 205 -8.95 3.70 5.91
CA PRO A 205 -9.45 2.95 4.74
C PRO A 205 -9.32 3.74 3.42
N LYS A 206 -9.44 3.06 2.29
CA LYS A 206 -9.35 3.66 0.94
C LYS A 206 -10.46 4.69 0.71
N ALA A 207 -10.09 5.88 0.24
CA ALA A 207 -11.02 6.89 -0.21
C ALA A 207 -11.80 6.40 -1.44
N GLY A 208 -13.08 6.77 -1.52
CA GLY A 208 -13.97 6.29 -2.58
C GLY A 208 -14.25 4.78 -2.55
N GLY A 209 -13.90 4.09 -1.46
CA GLY A 209 -14.17 2.66 -1.24
C GLY A 209 -15.30 2.41 -0.23
N PRO A 210 -15.77 1.16 -0.13
CA PRO A 210 -16.94 0.79 0.68
C PRO A 210 -16.71 0.95 2.19
N LEU A 211 -15.46 0.99 2.66
CA LEU A 211 -15.14 1.03 4.08
C LEU A 211 -14.92 2.45 4.64
N TYR A 212 -14.85 3.47 3.77
CA TYR A 212 -14.39 4.80 4.17
C TYR A 212 -15.28 5.46 5.23
N LEU A 213 -16.60 5.47 4.97
CA LEU A 213 -17.57 6.12 5.87
C LEU A 213 -17.72 5.40 7.21
N LEU A 214 -17.43 4.09 7.26
CA LEU A 214 -17.51 3.31 8.50
C LEU A 214 -16.50 3.81 9.54
N ARG A 215 -15.36 4.34 9.10
CA ARG A 215 -14.34 4.93 9.99
C ARG A 215 -14.79 6.24 10.64
N LEU A 216 -15.82 6.89 10.09
CA LEU A 216 -16.34 8.17 10.57
C LEU A 216 -17.52 7.99 11.55
N LEU A 217 -17.95 6.76 11.80
CA LEU A 217 -18.97 6.44 12.80
C LEU A 217 -18.34 6.37 14.19
N SER A 218 -19.00 6.96 15.19
CA SER A 218 -18.62 6.79 16.60
C SER A 218 -18.86 5.37 17.09
N ALA A 219 -19.90 4.71 16.55
CA ALA A 219 -20.19 3.29 16.75
C ALA A 219 -20.53 2.65 15.40
N CYS A 220 -19.71 1.69 14.97
CA CYS A 220 -19.91 0.96 13.72
C CYS A 220 -20.61 -0.38 14.02
N PRO A 221 -21.72 -0.72 13.33
CA PRO A 221 -22.31 -2.05 13.45
C PRO A 221 -21.32 -3.14 13.02
N ASP A 222 -21.29 -4.27 13.70
CA ASP A 222 -20.24 -5.29 13.48
C ASP A 222 -20.19 -5.82 12.05
N ASP A 223 -21.37 -6.02 11.46
CA ASP A 223 -21.53 -6.58 10.12
C ASP A 223 -21.43 -5.50 9.03
N ALA A 224 -21.24 -4.22 9.38
CA ALA A 224 -21.28 -3.12 8.43
C ALA A 224 -20.17 -3.22 7.39
N ALA A 225 -18.96 -3.65 7.79
CA ALA A 225 -17.85 -3.84 6.85
C ALA A 225 -18.15 -4.94 5.84
N LEU A 226 -18.63 -6.09 6.31
CA LEU A 226 -19.04 -7.22 5.47
C LEU A 226 -20.15 -6.80 4.50
N ARG A 227 -21.24 -6.23 5.01
CA ARG A 227 -22.37 -5.77 4.19
C ARG A 227 -21.96 -4.72 3.17
N SER A 228 -21.06 -3.80 3.53
CA SER A 228 -20.60 -2.75 2.62
C SER A 228 -19.81 -3.32 1.44
N VAL A 229 -18.93 -4.30 1.69
CA VAL A 229 -18.17 -4.99 0.63
C VAL A 229 -19.10 -5.85 -0.23
N GLN A 230 -20.06 -6.54 0.38
CA GLN A 230 -21.08 -7.31 -0.37
C GLN A 230 -21.92 -6.43 -1.29
N ARG A 231 -22.28 -5.22 -0.84
CA ARG A 231 -23.06 -4.25 -1.62
C ARG A 231 -22.37 -3.83 -2.92
N VAL A 232 -21.04 -3.83 -2.94
CA VAL A 232 -20.23 -3.47 -4.12
C VAL A 232 -19.78 -4.67 -4.95
N GLY A 233 -20.26 -5.88 -4.65
CA GLY A 233 -20.00 -7.08 -5.45
C GLY A 233 -19.23 -8.19 -4.75
N GLY A 234 -18.90 -8.05 -3.47
CA GLY A 234 -18.23 -9.10 -2.69
C GLY A 234 -19.17 -10.28 -2.43
N SER A 235 -18.91 -11.44 -3.05
CA SER A 235 -19.85 -12.59 -2.99
C SER A 235 -19.29 -13.82 -2.31
N THR A 236 -17.97 -14.00 -2.28
CA THR A 236 -17.33 -15.22 -1.77
C THR A 236 -16.93 -15.06 -0.31
N LEU A 237 -17.71 -15.62 0.61
CA LEU A 237 -17.32 -15.66 2.03
C LEU A 237 -16.10 -16.58 2.21
N PRO A 238 -15.05 -16.13 2.91
CA PRO A 238 -13.91 -16.98 3.21
C PRO A 238 -14.30 -18.04 4.24
N PRO A 239 -13.69 -19.24 4.18
CA PRO A 239 -13.89 -20.24 5.22
C PRO A 239 -13.32 -19.73 6.56
N THR A 240 -13.92 -20.18 7.66
CA THR A 240 -13.39 -19.95 9.00
C THR A 240 -11.95 -20.49 9.09
N THR A 241 -11.06 -19.71 9.69
CA THR A 241 -9.66 -20.13 9.84
C THR A 241 -9.54 -21.27 10.85
N LYS A 242 -8.57 -22.16 10.62
CA LYS A 242 -8.26 -23.27 11.54
C LYS A 242 -7.94 -22.78 12.95
N ALA A 243 -7.27 -21.64 13.07
CA ALA A 243 -6.94 -21.03 14.35
C ALA A 243 -8.19 -20.57 15.10
N LEU A 244 -9.15 -19.92 14.42
CA LEU A 244 -10.40 -19.49 15.04
C LEU A 244 -11.26 -20.67 15.47
N GLU A 245 -11.36 -21.70 14.63
CA GLU A 245 -12.09 -22.93 14.94
C GLU A 245 -11.50 -23.64 16.17
N ALA A 246 -10.17 -23.76 16.23
CA ALA A 246 -9.48 -24.34 17.37
C ALA A 246 -9.73 -23.53 18.66
N LEU A 247 -9.67 -22.20 18.58
CA LEU A 247 -9.94 -21.31 19.71
C LEU A 247 -11.40 -21.43 20.19
N TYR A 248 -12.36 -21.50 19.27
CA TYR A 248 -13.77 -21.72 19.59
C TYR A 248 -13.99 -23.03 20.36
N ASN A 249 -13.45 -24.14 19.86
CA ASN A 249 -13.59 -25.45 20.51
C ASN A 249 -12.93 -25.50 21.88
N TRP A 250 -11.76 -24.87 22.02
CA TRP A 250 -11.08 -24.72 23.30
C TRP A 250 -11.89 -23.87 24.27
N ALA A 251 -12.50 -22.78 23.81
CA ALA A 251 -13.35 -21.91 24.63
C ALA A 251 -14.55 -22.67 25.20
N ILE A 252 -15.23 -23.48 24.37
CA ILE A 252 -16.33 -24.35 24.81
C ILE A 252 -15.86 -25.36 25.86
N SER A 253 -14.73 -26.02 25.61
CA SER A 253 -14.19 -27.07 26.50
C SER A 253 -13.75 -26.51 27.86
N ASN A 254 -13.35 -25.24 27.92
CA ASN A 254 -12.95 -24.55 29.13
C ASN A 254 -14.08 -23.70 29.74
N HIS A 255 -15.33 -23.90 29.31
CA HIS A 255 -16.51 -23.15 29.77
C HIS A 255 -16.41 -21.62 29.63
N ARG A 256 -15.59 -21.13 28.68
CA ARG A 256 -15.46 -19.71 28.33
C ARG A 256 -16.50 -19.30 27.28
N THR A 257 -17.78 -19.28 27.68
CA THR A 257 -18.93 -19.05 26.78
C THR A 257 -18.86 -17.71 26.03
N GLN A 258 -18.43 -16.64 26.69
CA GLN A 258 -18.31 -15.32 26.06
C GLN A 258 -17.29 -15.31 24.92
N LEU A 259 -16.14 -15.97 25.10
CA LEU A 259 -15.14 -16.11 24.06
C LEU A 259 -15.65 -16.93 22.87
N ALA A 260 -16.37 -18.03 23.12
CA ALA A 260 -16.96 -18.83 22.06
C ALA A 260 -17.99 -18.03 21.24
N GLN A 261 -18.83 -17.23 21.90
CA GLN A 261 -19.76 -16.31 21.24
C GLN A 261 -19.02 -15.27 20.40
N MET A 262 -17.92 -14.72 20.91
CA MET A 262 -17.12 -13.75 20.18
C MET A 262 -16.46 -14.36 18.95
N CYS A 263 -15.93 -15.58 19.04
CA CYS A 263 -15.39 -16.30 17.89
C CYS A 263 -16.45 -16.50 16.80
N ALA A 264 -17.66 -16.92 17.17
CA ALA A 264 -18.77 -17.08 16.23
C ALA A 264 -19.15 -15.75 15.56
N ARG A 265 -19.22 -14.65 16.34
CA ARG A 265 -19.52 -13.30 15.83
C ARG A 265 -18.44 -12.81 14.87
N PHE A 266 -17.16 -12.94 15.21
CA PHE A 266 -16.07 -12.55 14.31
C PHE A 266 -16.08 -13.38 13.02
N SER A 267 -16.35 -14.68 13.10
CA SER A 267 -16.49 -15.50 11.88
C SER A 267 -17.65 -15.03 11.00
N ALA A 268 -18.79 -14.66 11.59
CA ALA A 268 -19.98 -14.25 10.85
C ALA A 268 -19.87 -12.85 10.21
N CYS A 269 -19.07 -11.95 10.80
CA CYS A 269 -18.94 -10.56 10.36
C CYS A 269 -17.64 -10.25 9.60
N ASN A 270 -16.78 -11.24 9.33
CA ASN A 270 -15.46 -11.04 8.74
C ASN A 270 -15.51 -10.69 7.23
N PRO A 271 -15.02 -9.52 6.78
CA PRO A 271 -14.89 -9.20 5.37
C PRO A 271 -13.55 -9.66 4.74
N ALA A 272 -12.55 -10.05 5.55
CA ALA A 272 -11.21 -10.36 5.05
C ALA A 272 -11.20 -11.65 4.23
N GLY A 273 -10.70 -11.58 3.00
CA GLY A 273 -10.73 -12.62 1.98
C GLY A 273 -11.76 -12.38 0.87
N LEU A 274 -12.65 -11.37 1.03
CA LEU A 274 -13.60 -11.02 -0.02
C LEU A 274 -12.91 -10.39 -1.23
N ILE A 275 -13.43 -10.76 -2.39
CA ILE A 275 -13.12 -10.15 -3.69
C ILE A 275 -14.43 -9.60 -4.24
N ALA A 276 -14.47 -8.29 -4.51
CA ALA A 276 -15.58 -7.64 -5.19
C ALA A 276 -15.17 -7.22 -6.60
N GLU A 277 -15.97 -7.57 -7.59
CA GLU A 277 -15.82 -7.05 -8.95
C GLU A 277 -16.54 -5.71 -9.05
N MET A 278 -15.76 -4.64 -9.19
CA MET A 278 -16.23 -3.27 -9.18
C MET A 278 -16.75 -2.93 -10.58
N LYS A 279 -17.99 -2.39 -10.65
CA LYS A 279 -18.58 -1.97 -11.92
C LYS A 279 -17.77 -0.82 -12.53
N GLY A 280 -17.15 -1.07 -13.68
CA GLY A 280 -16.32 -0.12 -14.41
C GLY A 280 -16.67 -0.04 -15.90
N PRO A 281 -15.85 0.65 -16.70
CA PRO A 281 -16.03 0.70 -18.15
C PRO A 281 -15.76 -0.67 -18.80
N THR A 282 -16.30 -0.89 -20.00
CA THR A 282 -15.97 -2.05 -20.82
C THR A 282 -14.49 -2.04 -21.20
N GLY A 283 -13.86 -3.22 -21.28
CA GLY A 283 -12.43 -3.36 -21.60
C GLY A 283 -11.51 -3.24 -20.39
N GLU A 284 -12.06 -3.05 -19.18
CA GLU A 284 -11.31 -3.10 -17.93
C GLU A 284 -11.97 -4.08 -16.95
N ILE A 285 -11.15 -4.83 -16.22
CA ILE A 285 -11.57 -5.61 -15.07
C ILE A 285 -11.06 -4.88 -13.82
N ASN A 286 -11.98 -4.52 -12.93
CA ASN A 286 -11.67 -3.80 -11.71
C ASN A 286 -12.06 -4.66 -10.50
N GLN A 287 -11.09 -4.99 -9.67
CA GLN A 287 -11.28 -5.87 -8.51
C GLN A 287 -10.87 -5.16 -7.22
N TYR A 288 -11.67 -5.36 -6.18
CA TYR A 288 -11.41 -4.88 -4.84
C TYR A 288 -11.23 -6.08 -3.90
N PHE A 289 -10.00 -6.22 -3.39
CA PHE A 289 -9.63 -7.29 -2.46
C PHE A 289 -9.59 -6.75 -1.03
N VAL A 290 -10.18 -7.49 -0.10
CA VAL A 290 -10.05 -7.21 1.33
C VAL A 290 -9.03 -8.17 1.91
N ASN A 291 -7.80 -7.72 2.10
CA ASN A 291 -6.74 -8.53 2.69
C ASN A 291 -6.54 -8.16 4.17
N ALA A 292 -6.21 -9.15 4.99
CA ALA A 292 -5.81 -8.89 6.37
C ALA A 292 -4.48 -8.15 6.41
N ARG A 293 -4.34 -7.21 7.37
CA ARG A 293 -3.01 -6.68 7.73
C ARG A 293 -2.15 -7.87 8.19
N PRO A 294 -0.88 -7.96 7.80
CA PRO A 294 -0.07 -9.17 8.03
C PRO A 294 0.22 -9.42 9.52
N HIS A 295 0.29 -8.35 10.31
CA HIS A 295 0.61 -8.40 11.73
C HIS A 295 -0.27 -7.43 12.52
N VAL A 296 -0.81 -7.91 13.64
CA VAL A 296 -1.60 -7.13 14.60
C VAL A 296 -0.94 -7.21 15.97
N LEU A 297 -0.56 -6.05 16.53
CA LEU A 297 -0.06 -5.98 17.89
C LEU A 297 -1.23 -6.08 18.87
N CYS A 298 -1.20 -7.08 19.74
CA CYS A 298 -2.15 -7.28 20.82
C CYS A 298 -1.54 -6.79 22.13
N SER A 299 -2.16 -5.78 22.74
CA SER A 299 -1.69 -5.13 23.96
C SER A 299 -2.76 -5.16 25.05
N ILE A 300 -2.32 -5.33 26.29
CA ILE A 300 -3.17 -5.37 27.49
C ILE A 300 -2.62 -4.40 28.52
N GLY A 301 -3.52 -3.72 29.24
CA GLY A 301 -3.20 -2.89 30.40
C GLY A 301 -3.00 -3.71 31.67
N THR A 302 -3.19 -3.05 32.81
CA THR A 302 -2.97 -3.62 34.15
C THR A 302 -4.20 -4.27 34.79
N GLN A 303 -5.26 -4.48 34.01
CA GLN A 303 -6.53 -5.03 34.49
C GLN A 303 -6.44 -6.50 34.96
N ALA A 304 -7.40 -6.91 35.80
CA ALA A 304 -7.53 -8.31 36.22
C ALA A 304 -8.08 -9.22 35.11
N SER A 305 -8.90 -8.69 34.19
CA SER A 305 -9.51 -9.42 33.07
C SER A 305 -8.58 -9.63 31.87
N TRP A 306 -7.28 -9.38 32.03
CA TRP A 306 -6.34 -9.33 30.91
C TRP A 306 -6.30 -10.62 30.08
N GLU A 307 -6.55 -11.79 30.70
CA GLU A 307 -6.62 -13.08 29.99
C GLU A 307 -7.77 -13.09 28.97
N ASP A 308 -8.97 -12.71 29.40
CA ASP A 308 -10.15 -12.66 28.54
C ASP A 308 -10.00 -11.60 27.45
N ASP A 309 -9.45 -10.44 27.80
CA ASP A 309 -9.18 -9.37 26.86
C ASP A 309 -8.17 -9.80 25.78
N LEU A 310 -7.10 -10.51 26.17
CA LEU A 310 -6.13 -11.07 25.23
C LEU A 310 -6.78 -12.14 24.34
N LEU A 311 -7.60 -13.03 24.91
CA LEU A 311 -8.30 -14.07 24.16
C LEU A 311 -9.25 -13.48 23.10
N ILE A 312 -9.97 -12.39 23.44
CA ILE A 312 -10.83 -11.67 22.48
C ILE A 312 -10.00 -11.04 21.36
N GLN A 313 -8.86 -10.41 21.69
CA GLN A 313 -7.95 -9.87 20.67
C GLN A 313 -7.43 -10.97 19.75
N LEU A 314 -7.00 -12.12 20.31
CA LEU A 314 -6.54 -13.27 19.54
C LEU A 314 -7.66 -13.85 18.67
N ALA A 315 -8.91 -13.89 19.14
CA ALA A 315 -10.05 -14.32 18.34
C ALA A 315 -10.26 -13.40 17.12
N ALA A 316 -10.13 -12.08 17.29
CA ALA A 316 -10.22 -11.13 16.17
C ALA A 316 -9.11 -11.36 15.13
N VAL A 317 -7.87 -11.57 15.59
CA VAL A 317 -6.72 -11.84 14.72
C VAL A 317 -6.85 -13.20 14.00
N CYS A 318 -7.30 -14.24 14.72
CA CYS A 318 -7.59 -15.54 14.15
C CYS A 318 -8.65 -15.44 13.05
N ALA A 319 -9.72 -14.66 13.27
CA ALA A 319 -10.83 -14.57 12.34
C ALA A 319 -10.41 -14.03 10.96
N ILE A 320 -9.50 -13.05 10.93
CA ILE A 320 -9.00 -12.46 9.69
C ILE A 320 -7.80 -13.22 9.10
N GLY A 321 -7.28 -14.25 9.78
CA GLY A 321 -6.11 -15.00 9.31
C GLY A 321 -4.78 -14.23 9.36
N SER A 322 -4.67 -13.23 10.26
CA SER A 322 -3.44 -12.46 10.47
C SER A 322 -2.50 -13.14 11.47
N LYS A 323 -1.27 -12.64 11.61
CA LYS A 323 -0.38 -12.98 12.73
C LYS A 323 -0.57 -12.01 13.89
N ALA A 324 -0.57 -12.54 15.11
CA ALA A 324 -0.58 -11.73 16.33
C ALA A 324 0.85 -11.47 16.79
N ILE A 325 1.11 -10.27 17.29
CA ILE A 325 2.30 -9.98 18.08
C ILE A 325 1.87 -9.79 19.53
N VAL A 326 2.48 -10.56 20.40
CA VAL A 326 2.17 -10.60 21.83
C VAL A 326 3.45 -10.39 22.61
N LEU A 327 3.36 -9.75 23.78
CA LEU A 327 4.51 -9.58 24.65
C LEU A 327 5.00 -10.93 25.18
N LYS A 328 6.32 -11.09 25.28
CA LYS A 328 6.98 -12.35 25.62
C LYS A 328 6.66 -12.86 27.04
N ASP A 329 6.36 -11.97 27.98
CA ASP A 329 5.90 -12.29 29.33
C ASP A 329 4.59 -13.09 29.35
N LEU A 330 3.76 -12.98 28.31
CA LEU A 330 2.49 -13.70 28.18
C LEU A 330 2.65 -15.10 27.55
N GLN A 331 3.88 -15.51 27.22
CA GLN A 331 4.15 -16.78 26.54
C GLN A 331 3.68 -18.00 27.34
N SER A 332 3.80 -17.97 28.67
CA SER A 332 3.36 -19.05 29.54
C SER A 332 1.85 -19.26 29.54
N PHE A 333 1.06 -18.19 29.34
CA PHE A 333 -0.38 -18.28 29.18
C PHE A 333 -0.73 -18.78 27.77
N VAL A 334 -0.09 -18.22 26.75
CA VAL A 334 -0.35 -18.61 25.35
C VAL A 334 -0.03 -20.10 25.09
N SER A 335 0.95 -20.67 25.79
CA SER A 335 1.25 -22.12 25.66
C SER A 335 0.13 -23.04 26.14
N THR A 336 -0.87 -22.52 26.85
CA THR A 336 -2.09 -23.26 27.24
C THR A 336 -3.15 -23.33 26.13
N LEU A 337 -3.01 -22.52 25.08
CA LEU A 337 -3.95 -22.43 23.96
C LEU A 337 -3.71 -23.55 22.94
N PRO A 338 -4.65 -23.82 22.02
CA PRO A 338 -4.44 -24.79 20.94
C PRO A 338 -3.24 -24.45 20.04
N MET A 339 -2.52 -25.47 19.54
CA MET A 339 -1.34 -25.27 18.68
C MET A 339 -1.64 -24.37 17.47
N ALA A 340 -2.79 -24.54 16.82
CA ALA A 340 -3.19 -23.72 15.68
C ALA A 340 -3.30 -22.21 16.00
N VAL A 341 -3.57 -21.86 17.26
CA VAL A 341 -3.58 -20.46 17.75
C VAL A 341 -2.15 -20.02 18.08
N GLN A 342 -1.34 -20.90 18.67
CA GLN A 342 0.07 -20.61 18.96
C GLN A 342 0.87 -20.33 17.67
N ASP A 343 0.61 -21.07 16.60
CA ASP A 343 1.31 -20.98 15.31
C ASP A 343 1.18 -19.61 14.63
N ILE A 344 0.14 -18.83 14.96
CA ILE A 344 -0.07 -17.49 14.43
C ILE A 344 0.52 -16.38 15.32
N ILE A 345 1.03 -16.72 16.50
CA ILE A 345 1.54 -15.77 17.49
C ILE A 345 3.06 -15.64 17.37
N SER A 346 3.53 -14.40 17.34
CA SER A 346 4.94 -14.05 17.44
C SER A 346 5.20 -13.28 18.75
N PHE A 347 6.14 -13.78 19.55
CA PHE A 347 6.49 -13.15 20.81
C PHE A 347 7.58 -12.09 20.63
N LYS A 348 7.40 -10.93 21.28
CA LYS A 348 8.36 -9.82 21.27
C LYS A 348 8.52 -9.22 22.65
N THR A 349 9.71 -8.71 22.97
CA THR A 349 9.90 -7.85 24.15
C THR A 349 9.43 -6.44 23.81
N ARG A 350 9.15 -5.62 24.85
CA ARG A 350 8.69 -4.23 24.66
C ARG A 350 9.65 -3.41 23.79
N ASP A 351 10.95 -3.61 23.97
CA ASP A 351 12.00 -2.91 23.22
C ASP A 351 12.16 -3.41 21.77
N GLN A 352 11.56 -4.56 21.44
CA GLN A 352 11.66 -5.22 20.13
C GLN A 352 10.31 -5.30 19.40
N LEU A 353 9.34 -4.48 19.80
CA LEU A 353 8.05 -4.43 19.12
C LEU A 353 8.25 -3.99 17.66
N PRO A 354 7.80 -4.78 16.66
CA PRO A 354 7.92 -4.39 15.26
C PRO A 354 7.01 -3.20 14.95
N LYS A 355 7.27 -2.54 13.83
CA LYS A 355 6.44 -1.45 13.32
C LYS A 355 5.20 -2.07 12.66
N THR A 356 4.08 -2.08 13.37
CA THR A 356 2.81 -2.64 12.90
C THR A 356 1.79 -1.55 12.66
N GLN A 357 0.99 -1.69 11.61
CA GLN A 357 -0.03 -0.71 11.28
C GLN A 357 -1.40 -0.98 11.90
N ALA A 358 -1.57 -2.13 12.56
CA ALA A 358 -2.77 -2.50 13.28
C ALA A 358 -2.43 -2.86 14.72
N VAL A 359 -3.12 -2.21 15.67
CA VAL A 359 -2.88 -2.39 17.09
C VAL A 359 -4.23 -2.50 17.80
N LEU A 360 -4.39 -3.55 18.59
CA LEU A 360 -5.49 -3.73 19.53
C LEU A 360 -4.95 -3.49 20.94
N MET A 361 -5.68 -2.72 21.73
CA MET A 361 -5.36 -2.52 23.14
C MET A 361 -6.62 -2.58 23.99
N HIS A 362 -6.62 -3.44 25.01
CA HIS A 362 -7.58 -3.34 26.11
C HIS A 362 -6.90 -2.74 27.33
N GLY A 363 -7.42 -1.65 27.87
CA GLY A 363 -6.87 -0.98 29.05
C GLY A 363 -7.69 0.22 29.46
N SER A 364 -7.34 0.83 30.58
CA SER A 364 -7.96 2.08 31.03
C SER A 364 -7.75 3.20 30.00
N THR A 365 -8.59 4.23 30.05
CA THR A 365 -8.47 5.40 29.16
C THR A 365 -7.09 6.05 29.23
N GLU A 366 -6.48 6.09 30.42
CA GLU A 366 -5.15 6.65 30.63
C GLU A 366 -4.06 5.79 29.97
N GLU A 367 -4.15 4.46 30.11
CA GLU A 367 -3.21 3.53 29.49
C GLU A 367 -3.31 3.58 27.96
N ILE A 368 -4.52 3.62 27.41
CA ILE A 368 -4.76 3.76 25.95
C ILE A 368 -4.15 5.07 25.45
N LEU A 369 -4.35 6.18 26.16
CA LEU A 369 -3.80 7.48 25.78
C LEU A 369 -2.26 7.47 25.79
N LYS A 370 -1.65 6.93 26.86
CA LYS A 370 -0.19 6.80 26.97
C LYS A 370 0.36 5.93 25.84
N PHE A 371 -0.31 4.83 25.51
CA PHE A 371 0.13 3.94 24.44
C PHE A 371 -0.03 4.57 23.07
N SER A 372 -1.11 5.33 22.84
CA SER A 372 -1.28 6.14 21.62
C SER A 372 -0.15 7.15 21.45
N GLN A 373 0.24 7.85 22.52
CA GLN A 373 1.39 8.76 22.51
C GLN A 373 2.68 8.03 22.17
N PHE A 374 2.94 6.88 22.82
CA PHE A 374 4.09 6.04 22.50
C PHE A 374 4.12 5.63 21.02
N LEU A 375 3.00 5.17 20.45
CA LEU A 375 2.92 4.79 19.03
C LEU A 375 3.17 5.97 18.10
N SER A 376 2.68 7.16 18.44
CA SER A 376 2.84 8.38 17.62
C SER A 376 4.29 8.88 17.49
N GLN A 377 5.15 8.52 18.44
CA GLN A 377 6.57 8.90 18.46
C GLN A 377 7.46 7.93 17.68
N ARG A 378 6.91 6.81 17.19
CA ARG A 378 7.67 5.80 16.45
C ARG A 378 7.85 6.24 15.01
N GLU A 379 9.08 6.17 14.52
CA GLU A 379 9.36 6.34 13.09
C GLU A 379 8.74 5.21 12.25
N GLY A 380 8.35 5.51 11.02
CA GLY A 380 7.83 4.54 10.06
C GLY A 380 6.33 4.70 9.81
N PRO A 381 5.62 3.62 9.42
CA PRO A 381 4.22 3.72 9.06
C PRO A 381 3.34 4.00 10.28
N LEU A 382 2.32 4.84 10.09
CA LEU A 382 1.36 5.17 11.15
C LEU A 382 0.54 3.93 11.54
N ALA A 383 0.41 3.73 12.86
CA ALA A 383 -0.38 2.64 13.42
C ALA A 383 -1.83 3.06 13.68
N SER A 384 -2.78 2.25 13.21
CA SER A 384 -4.19 2.37 13.61
C SER A 384 -4.41 1.63 14.93
N LEU A 385 -4.64 2.40 16.00
CA LEU A 385 -4.97 1.87 17.33
C LEU A 385 -6.50 1.74 17.50
N VAL A 386 -6.93 0.55 17.88
CA VAL A 386 -8.26 0.28 18.43
C VAL A 386 -8.11 0.04 19.93
N GLY A 387 -8.50 1.05 20.73
CA GLY A 387 -8.50 0.99 22.18
C GLY A 387 -9.88 0.65 22.72
N LEU A 388 -9.96 -0.36 23.58
CA LEU A 388 -11.18 -0.82 24.25
C LEU A 388 -10.95 -0.81 25.78
N GLN A 389 -11.98 -0.55 26.56
CA GLN A 389 -11.89 -0.72 28.01
C GLN A 389 -11.86 -2.23 28.33
N PRO A 390 -11.33 -2.63 29.50
CA PRO A 390 -11.32 -4.03 29.93
C PRO A 390 -12.73 -4.60 30.13
N GLY A 391 -12.90 -5.90 29.82
CA GLY A 391 -14.19 -6.61 29.89
C GLY A 391 -15.13 -6.26 28.74
#